data_AF-A0A9X1U287-F1
#
_entry.id   AF-A0A9X1U287-F1
#
_cell.length_a   1.000
_cell.length_b   1.000
_cell.length_c   1.000
_cell.angle_alpha   90.00
_cell.angle_beta   90.00
_cell.angle_gamma   90.00
#
_symmetry.space_group_name_H-M   'P 1'
#
loop_
_entity.id
_entity.type
_entity.pdbx_description
1 polymer ?
#
loop_
_entity_poly.entity_id
_entity_poly.type
_entity_poly.pdbx_seq_one_letter_code
_entity_poly.pdbx_strand_id
1 'polypeptide(L)'
;MEIEEKDNKYYRAKKRVAEIKKFYTSLMFYVVFICALAGLNYYVNELRNPWFLWAAFGWGIGIFFQAVKAFKWTPFVNKNWEERKMKQFMEEEEKANKNNWE
;
A
#
# COMPACT_ATOMS: atom_id res chain seq x y z
N MET A 1 -25.14 -12.98 -15.18
CA MET A 1 -23.83 -13.65 -15.31
C MET A 1 -22.76 -12.78 -15.98
N GLU A 2 -22.97 -12.15 -17.15
CA GLU A 2 -21.93 -11.26 -17.74
C GLU A 2 -21.65 -9.96 -16.96
N ILE A 3 -22.66 -9.43 -16.24
CA ILE A 3 -22.52 -8.20 -15.45
C ILE A 3 -21.62 -8.45 -14.22
N GLU A 4 -21.77 -9.58 -13.54
CA GLU A 4 -20.94 -9.97 -12.38
C GLU A 4 -19.47 -10.19 -12.77
N GLU A 5 -19.19 -10.77 -13.94
CA GLU A 5 -17.81 -10.98 -14.40
C GLU A 5 -17.12 -9.65 -14.77
N LYS A 6 -17.86 -8.71 -15.36
CA LYS A 6 -17.37 -7.35 -15.66
C LYS A 6 -17.08 -6.57 -14.38
N ASP A 7 -17.98 -6.61 -13.39
CA ASP A 7 -17.78 -5.94 -12.10
C ASP A 7 -16.59 -6.50 -11.33
N ASN A 8 -16.38 -7.82 -11.37
CA ASN A 8 -15.24 -8.45 -10.68
C ASN A 8 -13.88 -8.05 -11.31
N LYS A 9 -13.81 -7.97 -12.65
CA LYS A 9 -12.60 -7.47 -13.34
C LYS A 9 -12.35 -5.99 -13.04
N TYR A 10 -13.40 -5.16 -13.03
CA TYR A 10 -13.31 -3.74 -12.70
C TYR A 10 -12.88 -3.50 -11.25
N TYR A 11 -13.48 -4.23 -10.30
CA TYR A 11 -13.15 -4.13 -8.88
C TYR A 11 -11.70 -4.53 -8.60
N ARG A 12 -11.22 -5.62 -9.24
CA ARG A 12 -9.81 -6.04 -9.15
C ARG A 12 -8.86 -4.99 -9.71
N ALA A 13 -9.20 -4.35 -10.82
CA ALA A 13 -8.40 -3.26 -11.39
C ALA A 13 -8.37 -2.04 -10.46
N LYS A 14 -9.53 -1.63 -9.94
CA LYS A 14 -9.68 -0.49 -9.04
C LYS A 14 -8.92 -0.68 -7.72
N LYS A 15 -8.93 -1.89 -7.17
CA LYS A 15 -8.18 -2.25 -5.95
C LYS A 15 -6.66 -2.13 -6.16
N ARG A 16 -6.15 -2.58 -7.32
CA ARG A 16 -4.73 -2.41 -7.68
C ARG A 16 -4.34 -0.94 -7.79
N VAL A 17 -5.18 -0.13 -8.46
CA VAL A 17 -4.94 1.31 -8.58
C VAL A 17 -4.95 1.99 -7.21
N ALA A 18 -5.85 1.61 -6.31
CA ALA A 18 -5.92 2.16 -4.96
C ALA A 18 -4.65 1.84 -4.13
N GLU A 19 -4.12 0.63 -4.22
CA GLU A 19 -2.87 0.24 -3.53
C GLU A 19 -1.66 1.01 -4.06
N ILE A 20 -1.53 1.12 -5.38
CA ILE A 20 -0.47 1.90 -6.03
C ILE A 20 -0.59 3.37 -5.63
N LYS A 21 -1.79 3.94 -5.66
CA LYS A 21 -2.02 5.34 -5.29
C LYS A 21 -1.63 5.62 -3.83
N LYS A 22 -1.97 4.72 -2.90
CA LYS A 22 -1.57 4.82 -1.50
C LYS A 22 -0.04 4.80 -1.33
N PHE A 23 0.64 3.93 -2.07
CA PHE A 23 2.10 3.89 -2.08
C PHE A 23 2.73 5.19 -2.63
N TYR A 24 2.24 5.69 -3.77
CA TYR A 24 2.74 6.92 -4.37
C TYR A 24 2.56 8.14 -3.45
N THR A 25 1.44 8.22 -2.73
CA THR A 25 1.22 9.28 -1.74
C THR A 25 2.29 9.22 -0.65
N SER A 26 2.53 8.05 -0.05
CA SER A 26 3.57 7.89 0.98
C SER A 26 4.98 8.15 0.45
N LEU A 27 5.28 7.74 -0.79
CA LEU A 27 6.56 8.01 -1.45
C LEU A 27 6.76 9.51 -1.73
N MET A 28 5.71 10.21 -2.18
CA MET A 28 5.79 11.65 -2.44
C MET A 28 6.10 12.41 -1.15
N PHE A 29 5.39 12.12 -0.05
CA PHE A 29 5.68 12.72 1.25
C PHE A 29 7.12 12.43 1.70
N TYR A 30 7.61 11.19 1.50
CA TYR A 30 8.98 10.82 1.80
C TYR A 30 10.00 11.66 1.01
N VAL A 31 9.84 11.77 -0.31
CA VAL A 31 10.74 12.57 -1.15
C VAL A 31 10.74 14.03 -0.72
N VAL A 32 9.56 14.62 -0.48
CA VAL A 32 9.44 16.01 0.01
C VAL A 32 10.14 16.18 1.36
N PHE A 33 9.95 15.26 2.30
CA PHE A 33 10.60 15.30 3.61
C PHE A 33 12.13 15.22 3.50
N ILE A 34 12.64 14.27 2.71
CA ILE A 34 14.08 14.09 2.48
C ILE A 34 14.69 15.34 1.85
N CYS A 35 14.04 15.91 0.83
CA CYS A 35 14.48 17.14 0.19
C CYS A 35 14.49 18.32 1.16
N ALA A 36 13.45 18.46 1.99
CA ALA A 36 13.40 19.50 3.02
C ALA A 36 14.50 19.33 4.06
N LEU A 37 14.73 18.10 4.54
CA LEU A 37 15.80 17.76 5.48
C LEU A 37 17.20 17.99 4.89
N ALA A 38 17.42 17.66 3.61
CA ALA A 38 18.67 17.91 2.92
C ALA A 38 18.93 19.42 2.77
N GLY A 39 17.91 20.20 2.40
CA GLY A 39 17.98 21.67 2.34
C GLY A 39 18.27 22.30 3.70
N LEU A 40 17.62 21.82 4.76
CA LEU A 40 17.88 22.26 6.14
C LEU A 40 19.32 21.92 6.57
N ASN A 41 19.80 20.71 6.26
CA ASN A 41 21.16 20.30 6.62
C ASN A 41 22.22 21.15 5.91
N TYR A 42 21.98 21.50 4.64
CA TYR A 42 22.82 22.41 3.88
C TYR A 42 22.86 23.81 4.53
N TYR A 43 21.71 24.36 4.92
CA TYR A 43 21.62 25.69 5.53
C TYR A 43 22.22 25.77 6.94
N VAL A 44 22.10 24.70 7.74
CA VAL A 44 22.49 24.72 9.16
C VAL A 44 23.97 24.38 9.37
N ASN A 45 24.53 23.42 8.64
CA ASN A 45 25.84 22.84 8.97
C ASN A 45 26.76 22.59 7.76
N GLU A 46 26.43 23.11 6.57
CA GLU A 46 27.21 22.89 5.34
C GLU A 46 27.57 21.41 5.09
N LEU A 47 26.66 20.47 5.42
CA LEU A 47 26.85 19.01 5.28
C LEU A 47 27.93 18.38 6.18
N ARG A 48 28.49 19.11 7.15
CA ARG A 48 29.54 18.60 8.05
C ARG A 48 29.07 17.48 8.98
N ASN A 49 27.76 17.37 9.20
CA ASN A 49 27.15 16.24 9.91
C ASN A 49 25.83 15.82 9.22
N PRO A 50 25.85 14.84 8.31
CA PRO A 50 24.71 14.47 7.47
C PRO A 50 23.71 13.59 8.23
N TRP A 51 23.17 14.09 9.34
CA TRP A 51 22.18 13.39 10.15
C TRP A 51 20.90 13.04 9.36
N PHE A 52 20.58 13.80 8.32
CA PHE A 52 19.46 13.49 7.43
C PHE A 52 19.58 12.10 6.79
N LEU A 53 20.79 11.54 6.62
CA LEU A 53 20.99 10.19 6.11
C LEU A 53 20.45 9.13 7.07
N TRP A 54 20.58 9.34 8.39
CA TRP A 54 20.03 8.43 9.38
C TRP A 54 18.50 8.47 9.39
N ALA A 55 17.93 9.68 9.30
CA ALA A 55 16.48 9.85 9.15
C ALA A 55 15.97 9.22 7.84
N ALA A 56 16.70 9.41 6.75
CA ALA A 56 16.42 8.85 5.44
C ALA A 56 16.48 7.33 5.43
N PHE A 57 17.49 6.73 6.07
CA PHE A 57 17.62 5.29 6.17
C PHE A 57 16.46 4.68 6.98
N GLY A 58 16.15 5.25 8.14
CA GLY A 58 15.04 4.76 8.98
C GLY A 58 13.69 4.84 8.28
N TRP A 59 13.37 5.98 7.66
CA TRP A 59 12.12 6.16 6.92
C TRP A 59 12.09 5.39 5.59
N GLY A 60 13.25 5.27 4.92
CA GLY A 60 13.40 4.56 3.66
C GLY A 60 13.07 3.08 3.79
N ILE A 61 13.40 2.44 4.92
CA ILE A 61 13.03 1.05 5.20
C ILE A 61 11.51 0.87 5.27
N GLY A 62 10.80 1.80 5.94
CA GLY A 62 9.33 1.76 6.01
C GLY A 62 8.66 1.89 4.64
N ILE A 63 9.16 2.81 3.81
CA ILE A 63 8.69 2.98 2.43
C ILE A 63 9.04 1.78 1.55
N PHE A 64 10.22 1.17 1.74
CA PHE A 64 10.62 -0.04 1.04
C PHE A 64 9.65 -1.20 1.32
N PHE A 65 9.27 -1.42 2.58
CA PHE A 65 8.25 -2.42 2.93
C PHE A 65 6.87 -2.09 2.32
N GLN A 66 6.48 -0.82 2.27
CA GLN A 66 5.26 -0.41 1.56
C GLN A 66 5.35 -0.65 0.04
N ALA A 67 6.51 -0.41 -0.57
CA ALA A 67 6.76 -0.67 -1.99
C ALA A 67 6.64 -2.17 -2.29
N VAL A 68 7.31 -3.02 -1.50
CA VAL A 68 7.24 -4.48 -1.63
C VAL A 68 5.79 -4.98 -1.53
N LYS A 69 5.00 -4.40 -0.61
CA LYS A 69 3.58 -4.72 -0.47
C LYS A 69 2.75 -4.25 -1.67
N ALA A 70 2.95 -3.02 -2.14
CA ALA A 70 2.19 -2.42 -3.24
C ALA A 70 2.49 -3.06 -4.60
N PHE A 71 3.75 -3.43 -4.84
CA PHE A 71 4.17 -4.15 -6.04
C PHE A 71 3.96 -5.67 -5.95
N LYS A 72 3.40 -6.17 -4.83
CA LYS A 72 3.21 -7.60 -4.55
C LYS A 72 4.47 -8.43 -4.83
N TRP A 73 5.64 -7.86 -4.54
CA TRP A 73 6.92 -8.46 -4.90
C TRP A 73 7.31 -9.64 -3.99
N THR A 74 6.50 -9.93 -2.97
CA THR A 74 6.66 -11.14 -2.15
C THR A 74 6.03 -12.34 -2.87
N PRO A 75 6.82 -13.28 -3.44
CA PRO A 75 6.30 -14.53 -4.01
C PRO A 75 5.54 -15.40 -2.98
N PHE A 76 5.69 -15.09 -1.68
CA PHE A 76 5.05 -15.79 -0.57
C PHE A 76 3.65 -15.29 -0.17
N VAL A 77 3.25 -14.06 -0.50
CA VAL A 77 1.88 -13.58 -0.20
C VAL A 77 0.99 -14.02 -1.34
N ASN A 78 0.68 -15.31 -1.31
CA ASN A 78 -0.11 -16.00 -2.31
C ASN A 78 -1.44 -15.26 -2.43
N LYS A 79 -1.68 -14.61 -3.57
CA LYS A 79 -2.92 -13.90 -3.91
C LYS A 79 -4.15 -14.81 -3.69
N ASN A 80 -3.96 -16.13 -3.76
CA ASN A 80 -4.95 -17.14 -3.40
C ASN A 80 -5.39 -17.13 -1.93
N TRP A 81 -4.56 -16.69 -0.98
CA TRP A 81 -4.95 -16.55 0.42
C TRP A 81 -5.90 -15.35 0.60
N GLU A 82 -5.55 -14.20 0.02
CA GLU A 82 -6.40 -13.00 0.09
C GLU A 82 -7.73 -13.21 -0.63
N GLU A 83 -7.69 -13.87 -1.79
CA GLU A 83 -8.88 -14.17 -2.59
C GLU A 83 -9.78 -15.21 -1.88
N ARG A 84 -9.19 -16.21 -1.20
CA ARG A 84 -9.93 -17.16 -0.35
C ARG A 84 -10.58 -16.50 0.86
N LYS A 85 -9.86 -15.62 1.56
CA LYS A 85 -10.44 -14.92 2.72
C LYS A 85 -11.54 -13.94 2.34
N MET A 86 -11.37 -13.22 1.24
CA MET A 86 -12.39 -12.32 0.75
C MET A 86 -13.66 -13.07 0.33
N LYS A 87 -13.50 -14.27 -0.25
CA LYS A 87 -14.65 -15.14 -0.58
C LYS A 87 -15.34 -15.67 0.68
N GLN A 88 -14.58 -16.08 1.70
CA GLN A 88 -15.13 -16.47 3.00
C GLN A 88 -15.94 -15.34 3.66
N PHE A 89 -15.41 -14.12 3.66
CA PHE A 89 -16.13 -12.97 4.24
C PHE A 89 -17.46 -12.68 3.50
N MET A 90 -17.48 -12.73 2.16
CA MET A 90 -18.73 -12.54 1.42
C MET A 90 -19.74 -13.67 1.68
N GLU A 91 -19.29 -14.93 1.74
CA GLU A 91 -20.16 -16.06 2.04
C GLU A 91 -20.71 -16.01 3.48
N GLU A 92 -19.93 -15.50 4.44
CA GLU A 92 -20.38 -15.25 5.81
C GLU A 92 -21.41 -14.12 5.88
N GLU A 93 -21.20 -13.01 5.16
CA GLU A 93 -22.19 -11.92 5.08
C GLU A 93 -23.49 -12.36 4.40
N GLU A 94 -23.41 -13.13 3.31
CA GLU A 94 -24.58 -13.63 2.59
C GLU A 94 -25.41 -14.61 3.45
N LYS A 95 -24.73 -15.49 4.20
CA LYS A 95 -25.38 -16.40 5.16
C LYS A 95 -25.97 -15.65 6.35
N ALA A 96 -25.26 -14.66 6.89
CA ALA A 96 -25.73 -13.84 8.00
C ALA A 96 -26.96 -13.00 7.61
N ASN A 97 -26.97 -12.45 6.40
CA ASN A 97 -28.12 -11.71 5.88
C ASN A 97 -29.32 -12.65 5.68
N LYS A 98 -29.13 -13.84 5.08
CA LYS A 98 -30.21 -14.79 4.80
C LYS A 98 -30.93 -15.29 6.07
N ASN A 99 -30.21 -15.49 7.17
CA ASN A 99 -30.79 -15.92 8.45
C ASN A 99 -31.59 -14.81 9.17
N ASN A 100 -31.48 -13.55 8.73
CA ASN A 100 -32.18 -12.41 9.33
C ASN A 100 -33.53 -12.12 8.63
N TRP A 101 -33.86 -12.87 7.58
CA TRP A 101 -35.11 -12.78 6.82
C TRP A 101 -36.00 -14.05 6.94
N GLU A 102 -35.66 -14.96 7.87
CA GLU A 102 -36.49 -16.10 8.29
C GLU A 102 -37.06 -15.89 9.70
#